data_AF-A0A9P7NL11-F1
#
_entry.id   AF-A0A9P7NL11-F1
#
_cell.length_a   1.000
_cell.length_b   1.000
_cell.length_c   1.000
_cell.angle_alpha   90.00
_cell.angle_beta   90.00
_cell.angle_gamma   90.00
#
_symmetry.space_group_name_H-M   'P 1'
#
loop_
_entity.id
_entity.type
_entity.pdbx_description
1 polymer ?
#
loop_
_entity_poly.entity_id
_entity_poly.type
_entity_poly.pdbx_seq_one_letter_code
_entity_poly.pdbx_strand_id
1 'polypeptide(L)'
;MAPRAAKSALLKCDGRRPICDRCSRCGSHCNYDAEVGESRSAALKKKYRALMRDYNRLAKEAHMLRRFYGHIRAAPEEQSFSVFQKIRASRSSRPLDVLESLDETHQDRSEFLASYEESDIENNEADSDQNIEVRAAPWTAVAGDEVVSELITQYFTFDYLYVFPPINRAIFTREMASPSIHPGLCCSQLLVNAICAQQCYISRREYMEGIPRLEMAERFLEEANRLLPHELHNLSLPTCQAACLIFAAAAARDQLNDGDG
;
A
#
# COMPACT_ATOMS: atom_id res chain seq x y z
N MET A 1 -7.00 -23.48 -17.47
CA MET A 1 -6.93 -22.08 -16.95
C MET A 1 -7.52 -21.13 -17.97
N ALA A 2 -8.31 -20.13 -17.57
CA ALA A 2 -8.90 -19.15 -18.49
C ALA A 2 -7.95 -17.97 -18.75
N PRO A 3 -7.82 -17.50 -20.02
CA PRO A 3 -7.04 -16.32 -20.39
C PRO A 3 -7.69 -15.04 -19.86
N ARG A 4 -6.93 -13.94 -19.76
CA ARG A 4 -7.42 -12.65 -19.24
C ARG A 4 -8.68 -12.16 -19.96
N ALA A 5 -8.72 -12.28 -21.29
CA ALA A 5 -9.85 -11.84 -22.12
C ALA A 5 -11.16 -12.64 -21.89
N ALA A 6 -11.07 -13.87 -21.37
CA ALA A 6 -12.25 -14.67 -21.10
C ALA A 6 -12.87 -14.39 -19.72
N LYS A 7 -12.16 -13.70 -18.82
CA LYS A 7 -12.65 -13.41 -17.45
C LYS A 7 -13.70 -12.29 -17.40
N SER A 8 -13.81 -11.48 -18.46
CA SER A 8 -14.74 -10.35 -18.53
C SER A 8 -16.13 -10.69 -19.08
N ALA A 9 -16.42 -11.95 -19.42
CA ALA A 9 -17.81 -12.33 -19.76
C ALA A 9 -18.24 -13.64 -19.13
N LEU A 10 -19.55 -13.71 -18.88
CA LEU A 10 -20.32 -14.71 -18.13
C LEU A 10 -20.23 -16.16 -18.65
N LEU A 11 -19.49 -16.44 -19.73
CA LEU A 11 -19.36 -17.76 -20.34
C LEU A 11 -18.01 -18.41 -20.01
N LYS A 12 -18.04 -19.68 -19.59
CA LYS A 12 -16.87 -20.48 -19.22
C LYS A 12 -15.88 -20.59 -20.38
N CYS A 13 -14.59 -20.44 -20.08
CA CYS A 13 -13.50 -20.67 -21.03
C CYS A 13 -13.14 -22.15 -21.11
N ASP A 14 -13.00 -22.67 -22.32
CA ASP A 14 -12.57 -24.03 -22.68
C ASP A 14 -11.07 -24.29 -22.41
N GLY A 15 -10.26 -23.24 -22.33
CA GLY A 15 -8.86 -23.33 -21.91
C GLY A 15 -7.88 -23.89 -22.95
N ARG A 16 -8.30 -24.09 -24.21
CA ARG A 16 -7.42 -24.53 -25.31
C ARG A 16 -6.34 -23.51 -25.65
N ARG A 17 -5.13 -23.97 -25.92
CA ARG A 17 -3.98 -23.14 -26.34
C ARG A 17 -3.66 -23.40 -27.82
N PRO A 18 -3.11 -22.42 -28.57
CA PRO A 18 -2.69 -21.07 -28.15
C PRO A 18 -3.85 -20.07 -27.99
N ILE A 19 -4.99 -20.34 -28.63
CA ILE A 19 -6.19 -19.50 -28.59
C ILE A 19 -7.35 -20.38 -28.15
N CYS A 20 -8.11 -19.92 -27.15
CA CYS A 20 -9.31 -20.62 -26.71
C CYS A 20 -10.46 -20.43 -27.72
N ASP A 21 -11.37 -21.40 -27.84
CA ASP A 21 -12.45 -21.37 -28.83
C ASP A 21 -13.27 -20.07 -28.75
N ARG A 22 -13.45 -19.55 -27.53
CA ARG A 22 -14.14 -18.27 -27.31
C ARG A 22 -13.38 -17.09 -27.88
N CYS A 23 -12.09 -16.95 -27.58
CA CYS A 23 -11.28 -15.85 -28.08
C CYS A 23 -11.14 -15.90 -29.61
N SER A 24 -11.13 -17.10 -30.18
CA SER A 24 -11.17 -17.31 -31.63
C SER A 24 -12.47 -16.78 -32.24
N ARG A 25 -13.63 -17.10 -31.66
CA ARG A 25 -14.95 -16.64 -32.16
C ARG A 25 -15.15 -15.13 -31.99
N CYS A 26 -14.65 -14.56 -30.89
CA CYS A 26 -14.80 -13.13 -30.60
C CYS A 26 -13.72 -12.25 -31.27
N GLY A 27 -12.77 -12.84 -32.01
CA GLY A 27 -11.66 -12.08 -32.61
C GLY A 27 -10.76 -11.36 -31.59
N SER A 28 -10.79 -11.78 -30.32
CA SER A 28 -10.08 -11.10 -29.22
C SER A 28 -8.72 -11.74 -28.95
N HIS A 29 -7.72 -10.95 -28.57
CA HIS A 29 -6.39 -11.46 -28.22
C HIS A 29 -6.42 -12.36 -26.98
N CYS A 30 -5.98 -13.62 -27.13
CA CYS A 30 -6.03 -14.64 -26.09
C CYS A 30 -4.72 -14.68 -25.29
N ASN A 31 -4.68 -14.06 -24.11
CA ASN A 31 -3.47 -14.01 -23.27
C ASN A 31 -3.57 -14.91 -22.01
N TYR A 32 -2.63 -15.84 -21.86
CA TYR A 32 -2.52 -16.75 -20.72
C TYR A 32 -1.44 -16.27 -19.73
N ASP A 33 -1.79 -16.17 -18.45
CA ASP A 33 -0.88 -15.68 -17.39
C ASP A 33 0.15 -16.71 -16.87
N ALA A 34 0.01 -17.98 -17.27
CA ALA A 34 0.81 -19.11 -16.80
C ALA A 34 1.18 -20.06 -17.95
N GLU A 35 2.23 -20.85 -17.76
CA GLU A 35 2.73 -21.84 -18.71
C GLU A 35 1.86 -23.11 -18.78
N VAL A 36 2.14 -23.98 -19.74
CA VAL A 36 1.50 -25.31 -19.83
C VAL A 36 1.91 -26.16 -18.62
N GLY A 37 0.95 -26.72 -17.90
CA GLY A 37 1.19 -27.53 -16.69
C GLY A 37 1.43 -26.72 -15.41
N GLU A 38 1.51 -25.38 -15.49
CA GLU A 38 1.66 -24.52 -14.32
C GLU A 38 0.31 -23.97 -13.84
N SER A 39 0.06 -24.02 -12.54
CA SER A 39 -1.13 -23.39 -11.95
C SER A 39 -0.97 -21.87 -11.90
N ARG A 40 -2.09 -21.14 -11.88
CA ARG A 40 -2.08 -19.67 -11.78
C ARG A 40 -1.36 -19.18 -10.53
N SER A 41 -1.58 -19.88 -9.42
CA SER A 41 -0.97 -19.57 -8.13
C SER A 41 0.53 -19.80 -8.18
N ALA A 42 0.99 -20.89 -8.80
CA ALA A 42 2.42 -21.17 -8.99
C ALA A 42 3.09 -20.09 -9.86
N ALA A 43 2.49 -19.74 -11.01
CA ALA A 43 2.99 -18.70 -11.90
C ALA A 43 3.06 -17.32 -11.21
N LEU A 44 2.04 -16.98 -10.42
CA LEU A 44 2.01 -15.73 -9.65
C LEU A 44 3.09 -15.71 -8.57
N LYS A 45 3.24 -16.81 -7.81
CA LYS A 45 4.27 -16.95 -6.77
C LYS A 45 5.69 -16.85 -7.36
N LYS A 46 5.90 -17.41 -8.55
CA LYS A 46 7.17 -17.30 -9.29
C LYS A 46 7.46 -15.85 -9.69
N LYS A 47 6.48 -15.13 -10.24
CA LYS A 47 6.58 -13.71 -10.60
C LYS A 47 6.87 -12.83 -9.37
N TYR A 48 6.15 -13.07 -8.27
CA TYR A 48 6.37 -12.37 -7.01
C TYR A 48 7.79 -12.59 -6.48
N ARG A 49 8.28 -13.84 -6.47
CA ARG A 49 9.66 -14.16 -6.07
C ARG A 49 10.71 -13.52 -6.99
N ALA A 50 10.44 -13.39 -8.28
CA ALA A 50 11.34 -12.69 -9.19
C ALA A 50 11.39 -11.19 -8.87
N LEU A 51 10.22 -10.56 -8.70
CA LEU A 51 10.11 -9.16 -8.34
C LEU A 51 10.79 -8.84 -7.00
N MET A 52 10.60 -9.70 -5.99
CA MET A 52 11.24 -9.55 -4.68
C MET A 52 12.77 -9.63 -4.76
N ARG A 53 13.31 -10.50 -5.62
CA ARG A 53 14.76 -10.56 -5.87
C ARG A 53 15.27 -9.30 -6.55
N ASP A 54 14.53 -8.77 -7.53
CA ASP A 54 14.90 -7.53 -8.22
C ASP A 54 14.83 -6.32 -7.28
N TYR A 55 13.80 -6.25 -6.45
CA TYR A 55 13.66 -5.24 -5.40
C TYR A 55 14.84 -5.26 -4.44
N ASN A 56 15.18 -6.42 -3.88
CA ASN A 56 16.31 -6.56 -2.96
C ASN A 56 17.63 -6.15 -3.62
N ARG A 57 17.82 -6.46 -4.91
CA ARG A 57 18.99 -6.03 -5.68
C ARG A 57 19.05 -4.50 -5.81
N LEU A 58 17.94 -3.88 -6.21
CA LEU A 58 17.85 -2.42 -6.38
C LEU A 58 18.00 -1.68 -5.05
N ALA A 59 17.46 -2.22 -3.96
CA ALA A 59 17.62 -1.67 -2.62
C ALA A 59 19.09 -1.68 -2.19
N LYS A 60 19.80 -2.80 -2.40
CA LYS A 60 21.25 -2.88 -2.16
C LYS A 60 22.01 -1.88 -3.04
N GLU A 61 21.63 -1.75 -4.31
CA GLU A 61 22.24 -0.78 -5.23
C GLU A 61 22.06 0.67 -4.76
N ALA A 62 20.85 1.03 -4.38
CA ALA A 62 20.52 2.37 -3.88
C ALA A 62 21.25 2.70 -2.59
N HIS A 63 21.30 1.76 -1.64
CA HIS A 63 22.01 1.92 -0.37
C HIS A 63 23.50 2.22 -0.60
N MET A 64 24.16 1.45 -1.47
CA MET A 64 25.58 1.66 -1.78
C MET A 64 25.83 3.03 -2.42
N LEU A 65 24.95 3.46 -3.34
CA LEU A 65 25.06 4.77 -3.98
C LEU A 65 24.84 5.93 -3.00
N ARG A 66 23.90 5.81 -2.07
CA ARG A 66 23.66 6.81 -1.01
C ARG A 66 24.87 6.93 -0.08
N ARG A 67 25.40 5.79 0.37
CA ARG A 67 26.62 5.74 1.21
C ARG A 67 27.79 6.42 0.51
N PHE A 68 27.95 6.14 -0.79
CA PHE A 68 28.97 6.75 -1.62
C PHE A 68 28.83 8.27 -1.73
N TYR A 69 27.62 8.74 -2.05
CA TYR A 69 27.31 10.15 -2.12
C TYR A 69 27.58 10.87 -0.78
N GLY A 70 27.19 10.25 0.33
CA GLY A 70 27.49 10.75 1.67
C GLY A 70 28.99 10.85 1.95
N HIS A 71 29.77 9.85 1.54
CA HIS A 71 31.23 9.86 1.70
C HIS A 71 31.87 11.02 0.92
N ILE A 72 31.52 11.21 -0.36
CA ILE A 72 32.05 12.34 -1.16
C ILE A 72 31.69 13.68 -0.52
N ARG A 73 30.47 13.82 0.00
CA ARG A 73 29.99 15.06 0.59
C ARG A 73 30.73 15.42 1.89
N ALA A 74 31.13 14.42 2.68
CA ALA A 74 31.77 14.62 3.98
C ALA A 74 33.31 14.56 3.94
N ALA A 75 33.89 13.88 2.94
CA ALA A 75 35.32 13.67 2.86
C ALA A 75 36.07 14.93 2.38
N PRO A 76 37.31 15.16 2.85
CA PRO A 76 38.19 16.18 2.31
C PRO A 76 38.44 16.00 0.80
N GLU A 77 38.71 17.09 0.09
CA GLU A 77 38.82 17.13 -1.37
C GLU A 77 39.84 16.13 -1.93
N GLU A 78 40.97 15.94 -1.24
CA GLU A 78 42.01 14.96 -1.62
C GLU A 78 41.50 13.51 -1.59
N GLN A 79 40.72 13.15 -0.57
CA GLN A 79 40.15 11.81 -0.44
C GLN A 79 39.05 11.59 -1.49
N SER A 80 38.17 12.57 -1.68
CA SER A 80 37.15 12.56 -2.74
C SER A 80 37.78 12.43 -4.13
N PHE A 81 38.91 13.10 -4.38
CA PHE A 81 39.64 13.01 -5.65
C PHE A 81 40.20 11.61 -5.92
N SER A 82 40.76 10.94 -4.90
CA SER A 82 41.24 9.55 -5.03
C SER A 82 40.12 8.57 -5.42
N VAL A 83 38.91 8.81 -4.91
CA VAL A 83 37.70 8.05 -5.24
C VAL A 83 37.27 8.30 -6.70
N PHE A 84 37.27 9.56 -7.15
CA PHE A 84 36.98 9.89 -8.55
C PHE A 84 38.00 9.27 -9.53
N GLN A 85 39.28 9.23 -9.15
CA GLN A 85 40.31 8.57 -9.95
C GLN A 85 40.04 7.07 -10.10
N LYS A 86 39.67 6.38 -9.00
CA LYS A 86 39.31 4.95 -9.05
C LYS A 86 38.07 4.69 -9.91
N ILE A 87 37.06 5.56 -9.86
CA ILE A 87 35.88 5.48 -10.74
C ILE A 87 36.28 5.60 -12.21
N ARG A 88 37.09 6.60 -12.55
CA ARG A 88 37.55 6.84 -13.93
C ARG A 88 38.50 5.75 -14.44
N ALA A 89 39.26 5.12 -13.55
CA ALA A 89 40.16 4.02 -13.87
C ALA A 89 39.44 2.66 -13.98
N SER A 90 38.23 2.54 -13.42
CA SER A 90 37.46 1.31 -13.47
C SER A 90 37.04 0.98 -14.91
N ARG A 91 37.12 -0.31 -15.24
CA ARG A 91 36.64 -0.86 -16.52
C ARG A 91 35.21 -1.39 -16.42
N SER A 92 34.61 -1.42 -15.22
CA SER A 92 33.22 -1.85 -15.07
C SER A 92 32.27 -0.69 -15.35
N SER A 93 31.26 -0.95 -16.18
CA SER A 93 30.13 -0.04 -16.39
C SER A 93 29.11 -0.12 -15.26
N ARG A 94 29.27 -1.04 -14.29
CA ARG A 94 28.37 -1.19 -13.16
C ARG A 94 28.94 -0.41 -11.98
N PRO A 95 28.22 0.59 -11.45
CA PRO A 95 28.68 1.37 -10.31
C PRO A 95 29.09 0.52 -9.10
N LEU A 96 28.38 -0.58 -8.83
CA LEU A 96 28.62 -1.42 -7.64
C LEU A 96 29.98 -2.11 -7.61
N ASP A 97 30.46 -2.63 -8.75
CA ASP A 97 31.73 -3.36 -8.79
C ASP A 97 32.89 -2.43 -8.39
N VAL A 98 32.75 -1.14 -8.74
CA VAL A 98 33.70 -0.09 -8.36
C VAL A 98 33.59 0.21 -6.87
N LEU A 99 32.35 0.28 -6.36
CA LEU A 99 32.09 0.62 -4.96
C LEU A 99 32.52 -0.47 -3.98
N GLU A 100 32.34 -1.76 -4.31
CA GLU A 100 32.83 -2.88 -3.48
C GLU A 100 34.37 -2.85 -3.37
N SER A 101 35.08 -2.43 -4.43
CA SER A 101 36.55 -2.28 -4.40
C SER A 101 37.07 -1.10 -3.55
N LEU A 102 36.19 -0.21 -3.11
CA LEU A 102 36.53 0.92 -2.23
C LEU A 102 36.38 0.57 -0.73
N ASP A 103 35.64 -0.50 -0.41
CA ASP A 103 35.33 -0.91 0.97
C ASP A 103 36.49 -1.64 1.67
N GLU A 104 37.51 -2.10 0.94
CA GLU A 104 38.63 -2.88 1.50
C GLU A 104 39.59 -2.08 2.41
N THR A 105 39.46 -0.75 2.50
CA THR A 105 40.47 0.12 3.15
C THR A 105 40.11 0.73 4.50
N HIS A 106 38.89 0.55 5.04
CA HIS A 106 38.56 1.12 6.37
C HIS A 106 37.69 0.19 7.24
N GLN A 107 38.36 -0.57 8.09
CA GLN A 107 37.84 -1.40 9.19
C GLN A 107 37.29 -0.58 10.39
N ASP A 108 37.21 0.74 10.28
CA ASP A 108 36.63 1.62 11.30
C ASP A 108 35.46 2.37 10.70
N ARG A 109 34.22 1.90 10.94
CA ARG A 109 32.96 2.70 10.81
C ARG A 109 31.66 1.95 11.16
N SER A 110 31.74 0.90 11.97
CA SER A 110 30.56 0.21 12.53
C SER A 110 29.59 1.17 13.26
N GLU A 111 30.03 2.36 13.68
CA GLU A 111 29.17 3.37 14.33
C GLU A 111 28.44 4.32 13.38
N PHE A 112 28.84 4.43 12.10
CA PHE A 112 28.06 5.18 11.10
C PHE A 112 27.01 4.30 10.41
N LEU A 113 27.16 2.98 10.50
CA LEU A 113 26.25 1.98 9.93
C LEU A 113 25.06 1.69 10.85
N ALA A 114 25.19 1.81 12.17
CA ALA A 114 24.04 1.72 13.08
C ALA A 114 23.01 2.86 12.88
N SER A 115 23.42 4.02 12.36
CA SER A 115 22.49 5.12 12.06
C SER A 115 21.90 5.08 10.65
N TYR A 116 22.47 4.28 9.73
CA TYR A 116 22.02 4.15 8.34
C TYR A 116 21.38 2.81 7.99
N GLU A 117 21.64 1.74 8.75
CA GLU A 117 20.97 0.44 8.58
C GLU A 117 19.60 0.40 9.25
N GLU A 118 19.31 1.28 10.21
CA GLU A 118 17.95 1.46 10.76
C GLU A 118 17.17 2.59 10.05
N SER A 119 17.80 3.35 9.13
CA SER A 119 17.16 4.51 8.50
C SER A 119 16.89 4.42 7.00
N ASP A 120 17.38 3.41 6.27
CA ASP A 120 17.04 3.31 4.83
C ASP A 120 16.31 2.00 4.44
N ILE A 121 16.01 1.15 5.42
CA ILE A 121 14.99 0.09 5.31
C ILE A 121 13.77 0.39 6.21
N GLU A 122 13.83 1.41 7.08
CA GLU A 122 12.67 1.93 7.83
C GLU A 122 12.42 3.46 7.72
N ASN A 123 13.27 4.32 7.12
CA ASN A 123 12.89 5.75 6.94
C ASN A 123 12.63 6.14 5.48
N ASN A 124 11.52 5.63 4.96
CA ASN A 124 10.45 6.51 4.47
C ASN A 124 9.15 6.28 5.28
N GLU A 125 9.27 5.91 6.56
CA GLU A 125 8.19 5.95 7.55
C GLU A 125 8.32 7.15 8.53
N ALA A 126 9.05 8.19 8.14
CA ALA A 126 9.16 9.42 8.93
C ALA A 126 9.32 10.67 8.05
N ASP A 127 8.35 10.93 7.18
CA ASP A 127 7.83 12.30 7.04
C ASP A 127 6.35 12.30 6.60
N SER A 128 5.52 11.63 7.39
CA SER A 128 4.23 12.21 7.80
C SER A 128 3.63 11.37 8.93
N ASP A 129 3.63 11.94 10.13
CA ASP A 129 2.70 11.64 11.23
C ASP A 129 2.40 10.17 11.49
N GLN A 130 3.11 9.54 12.42
CA GLN A 130 2.76 8.19 12.88
C GLN A 130 1.43 8.14 13.64
N ASN A 131 0.89 9.29 14.04
CA ASN A 131 -0.49 9.43 14.51
C ASN A 131 -1.19 10.51 13.71
N ILE A 132 -2.22 10.12 12.95
CA ILE A 132 -3.13 11.07 12.33
C ILE A 132 -4.12 11.50 13.42
N GLU A 133 -3.95 12.71 13.94
CA GLU A 133 -4.91 13.31 14.87
C GLU A 133 -6.04 13.99 14.11
N VAL A 134 -7.25 13.44 14.26
CA VAL A 134 -8.47 13.95 13.62
C VAL A 134 -9.60 14.03 14.62
N ARG A 135 -10.50 14.98 14.39
CA ARG A 135 -11.73 15.13 15.20
C ARG A 135 -12.78 14.17 14.67
N ALA A 136 -13.48 13.46 15.55
CA ALA A 136 -14.63 12.64 15.21
C ALA A 136 -15.79 13.51 14.74
N ALA A 137 -16.09 14.60 15.47
CA ALA A 137 -17.11 15.57 15.05
C ALA A 137 -16.54 16.58 14.02
N PRO A 138 -17.30 16.96 12.98
CA PRO A 138 -18.70 16.61 12.70
C PRO A 138 -18.87 15.32 11.86
N TRP A 139 -17.83 14.52 11.67
CA TRP A 139 -17.79 13.41 10.70
C TRP A 139 -18.53 12.15 11.15
N THR A 140 -18.49 11.85 12.44
CA THR A 140 -19.17 10.71 13.05
C THR A 140 -19.51 10.99 14.51
N ALA A 141 -20.59 10.37 14.98
CA ALA A 141 -20.99 10.35 16.39
C ALA A 141 -20.81 8.95 17.03
N VAL A 142 -20.28 7.98 16.27
CA VAL A 142 -20.18 6.57 16.70
C VAL A 142 -19.10 6.37 17.78
N ALA A 143 -18.00 7.12 17.70
CA ALA A 143 -16.88 7.04 18.64
C ALA A 143 -16.21 8.41 18.84
N GLY A 144 -15.32 8.48 19.84
CA GLY A 144 -14.53 9.68 20.15
C GLY A 144 -13.35 9.92 19.20
N ASP A 145 -12.69 11.07 19.38
CA ASP A 145 -11.54 11.48 18.57
C ASP A 145 -10.40 10.46 18.61
N GLU A 146 -10.17 9.81 19.75
CA GLU A 146 -9.08 8.83 19.94
C GLU A 146 -9.28 7.60 19.07
N VAL A 147 -10.46 6.97 19.14
CA VAL A 147 -10.80 5.81 18.30
C VAL A 147 -10.77 6.16 16.82
N VAL A 148 -11.34 7.31 16.44
CA VAL A 148 -11.38 7.72 15.03
C VAL A 148 -9.95 7.99 14.52
N SER A 149 -9.12 8.68 15.30
CA SER A 149 -7.72 8.93 14.96
C SER A 149 -6.93 7.63 14.80
N GLU A 150 -7.13 6.66 15.69
CA GLU A 150 -6.50 5.35 15.59
C GLU A 150 -6.92 4.61 14.30
N LEU A 151 -8.21 4.55 14.00
CA LEU A 151 -8.73 3.86 12.82
C LEU A 151 -8.31 4.52 11.51
N ILE A 152 -8.33 5.86 11.46
CA ILE A 152 -7.85 6.62 10.31
C ILE A 152 -6.34 6.42 10.13
N THR A 153 -5.57 6.45 11.22
CA THR A 153 -4.13 6.12 11.19
C THR A 153 -3.93 4.73 10.62
N GLN A 154 -4.63 3.72 11.15
CA GLN A 154 -4.54 2.33 10.70
C GLN A 154 -4.83 2.18 9.20
N TYR A 155 -5.83 2.89 8.68
CA TYR A 155 -6.14 2.88 7.25
C TYR A 155 -4.95 3.35 6.41
N PHE A 156 -4.38 4.50 6.77
CA PHE A 156 -3.30 5.14 6.02
C PHE A 156 -1.92 4.50 6.26
N THR A 157 -1.75 3.72 7.35
CA THR A 157 -0.53 2.91 7.55
C THR A 157 -0.29 1.96 6.38
N PHE A 158 -1.34 1.44 5.74
CA PHE A 158 -1.22 0.46 4.65
C PHE A 158 -1.32 1.05 3.24
N ASP A 159 -1.34 2.39 3.10
CA ASP A 159 -1.47 3.06 1.79
C ASP A 159 -0.40 2.62 0.78
N TYR A 160 0.83 2.38 1.25
CA TYR A 160 1.96 1.96 0.41
C TYR A 160 1.77 0.59 -0.24
N LEU A 161 0.84 -0.24 0.27
CA LEU A 161 0.53 -1.54 -0.32
C LEU A 161 -0.31 -1.43 -1.60
N TYR A 162 -0.89 -0.25 -1.87
CA TYR A 162 -1.65 0.02 -3.08
C TYR A 162 -0.77 0.71 -4.14
N VAL A 163 -0.72 0.14 -5.34
CA VAL A 163 -0.06 0.78 -6.50
C VAL A 163 -0.71 2.14 -6.81
N PHE A 164 -2.02 2.26 -6.54
CA PHE A 164 -2.78 3.51 -6.63
C PHE A 164 -3.68 3.62 -5.40
N PRO A 165 -3.25 4.33 -4.33
CA PRO A 165 -4.06 4.51 -3.14
C PRO A 165 -5.40 5.17 -3.50
N PRO A 166 -6.54 4.59 -3.11
CA PRO A 166 -7.84 5.09 -3.55
C PRO A 166 -8.20 6.42 -2.89
N ILE A 167 -7.63 6.75 -1.73
CA ILE A 167 -7.89 7.97 -0.95
C ILE A 167 -6.57 8.71 -0.77
N ASN A 168 -6.54 10.02 -1.04
CA ASN A 168 -5.34 10.83 -0.83
C ASN A 168 -5.25 11.26 0.65
N ARG A 169 -4.26 10.73 1.38
CA ARG A 169 -4.02 11.03 2.80
C ARG A 169 -4.03 12.53 3.11
N ALA A 170 -3.20 13.32 2.44
CA ALA A 170 -3.02 14.74 2.74
C ALA A 170 -4.29 15.58 2.52
N ILE A 171 -5.05 15.28 1.47
CA ILE A 171 -6.31 15.98 1.19
C ILE A 171 -7.38 15.55 2.20
N PHE A 172 -7.49 14.24 2.48
CA PHE A 172 -8.46 13.69 3.41
C PHE A 172 -8.27 14.24 4.83
N THR A 173 -7.06 14.19 5.38
CA THR A 173 -6.78 14.64 6.75
C THR A 173 -6.99 16.15 6.91
N ARG A 174 -6.54 16.94 5.93
CA ARG A 174 -6.78 18.39 5.90
C ARG A 174 -8.27 18.73 5.92
N GLU A 175 -9.06 18.00 5.15
CA GLU A 175 -10.50 18.21 5.13
C GLU A 175 -11.17 17.74 6.41
N MET A 176 -10.73 16.63 6.99
CA MET A 176 -11.24 16.13 8.27
C MET A 176 -10.93 17.09 9.43
N ALA A 177 -9.85 17.85 9.34
CA ALA A 177 -9.53 18.92 10.29
C ALA A 177 -10.41 20.18 10.14
N SER A 178 -11.20 20.28 9.07
CA SER A 178 -12.12 21.41 8.85
C SER A 178 -13.28 21.36 9.84
N PRO A 179 -13.64 22.47 10.50
CA PRO A 179 -14.79 22.53 11.41
C PRO A 179 -16.14 22.44 10.67
N SER A 180 -16.16 22.54 9.35
CA SER A 180 -17.37 22.56 8.53
C SER A 180 -17.30 21.62 7.33
N ILE A 181 -18.43 20.94 7.07
CA ILE A 181 -18.66 20.05 5.93
C ILE A 181 -18.97 20.93 4.71
N HIS A 182 -18.05 21.01 3.74
CA HIS A 182 -18.20 21.79 2.51
C HIS A 182 -18.56 20.93 1.29
N PRO A 183 -19.23 21.47 0.26
CA PRO A 183 -19.45 20.76 -0.99
C PRO A 183 -18.18 20.85 -1.86
N GLY A 184 -17.50 19.71 -2.08
CA GLY A 184 -16.24 19.63 -2.85
C GLY A 184 -15.16 18.73 -2.25
N LEU A 185 -15.51 18.00 -1.19
CA LEU A 185 -14.57 17.30 -0.32
C LEU A 185 -14.18 15.93 -0.88
N CYS A 186 -12.90 15.58 -0.77
CA CYS A 186 -12.42 14.20 -0.81
C CYS A 186 -12.66 13.46 0.52
N CYS A 187 -13.33 14.09 1.49
CA CYS A 187 -13.76 13.55 2.78
C CYS A 187 -15.28 13.73 2.97
N SER A 188 -16.01 12.71 3.42
CA SER A 188 -17.42 12.81 3.76
C SER A 188 -17.74 12.01 5.02
N GLN A 189 -18.87 12.31 5.67
CA GLN A 189 -19.35 11.50 6.80
C GLN A 189 -19.46 10.02 6.39
N LEU A 190 -20.01 9.76 5.20
CA LEU A 190 -20.12 8.42 4.66
C LEU A 190 -18.75 7.74 4.53
N LEU A 191 -17.76 8.44 3.98
CA LEU A 191 -16.41 7.92 3.80
C LEU A 191 -15.71 7.64 5.13
N VAL A 192 -15.79 8.55 6.10
CA VAL A 192 -15.18 8.38 7.43
C VAL A 192 -15.75 7.16 8.14
N ASN A 193 -17.09 7.00 8.16
CA ASN A 193 -17.72 5.85 8.80
C ASN A 193 -17.39 4.54 8.06
N ALA A 194 -17.29 4.56 6.73
CA ALA A 194 -16.91 3.38 5.95
C ALA A 194 -15.44 2.94 6.20
N ILE A 195 -14.51 3.88 6.29
CA ILE A 195 -13.11 3.60 6.70
C ILE A 195 -13.11 2.98 8.09
N CYS A 196 -13.74 3.63 9.07
CA CYS A 196 -13.76 3.17 10.46
C CYS A 196 -14.36 1.75 10.57
N ALA A 197 -15.48 1.48 9.90
CA ALA A 197 -16.10 0.15 9.87
C ALA A 197 -15.12 -0.93 9.37
N GLN A 198 -14.50 -0.72 8.20
CA GLN A 198 -13.57 -1.69 7.65
C GLN A 198 -12.35 -1.89 8.55
N GLN A 199 -11.78 -0.80 9.07
CA GLN A 199 -10.61 -0.87 9.95
C GLN A 199 -10.92 -1.57 11.27
N CYS A 200 -12.13 -1.39 11.82
CA CYS A 200 -12.59 -2.18 12.93
C CYS A 200 -12.64 -3.67 12.56
N TYR A 201 -13.21 -4.08 11.42
CA TYR A 201 -13.31 -5.51 11.07
C TYR A 201 -11.96 -6.20 10.81
N ILE A 202 -10.94 -5.48 10.36
CA ILE A 202 -9.61 -6.08 10.09
C ILE A 202 -8.60 -5.87 11.22
N SER A 203 -8.93 -5.03 12.21
CA SER A 203 -8.06 -4.80 13.36
C SER A 203 -7.89 -6.08 14.19
N ARG A 204 -6.70 -6.25 14.77
CA ARG A 204 -6.36 -7.36 15.67
C ARG A 204 -6.75 -7.09 17.13
N ARG A 205 -7.21 -5.89 17.46
CA ARG A 205 -7.63 -5.55 18.83
C ARG A 205 -8.92 -6.28 19.20
N GLU A 206 -9.12 -6.55 20.49
CA GLU A 206 -10.38 -7.13 20.97
C GLU A 206 -11.40 -6.06 21.35
N TYR A 207 -10.92 -4.92 21.86
CA TYR A 207 -11.75 -3.82 22.36
C TYR A 207 -11.23 -2.46 21.89
N MET A 208 -12.13 -1.48 21.81
CA MET A 208 -11.84 -0.07 21.54
C MET A 208 -12.67 0.78 22.50
N GLU A 209 -12.02 1.60 23.35
CA GLU A 209 -12.69 2.35 24.43
C GLU A 209 -13.63 1.48 25.32
N GLY A 210 -13.25 0.22 25.55
CA GLY A 210 -14.06 -0.72 26.35
C GLY A 210 -15.25 -1.34 25.63
N ILE A 211 -15.51 -0.98 24.37
CA ILE A 211 -16.53 -1.61 23.52
C ILE A 211 -15.87 -2.75 22.72
N PRO A 212 -16.50 -3.93 22.61
CA PRO A 212 -16.02 -5.00 21.74
C PRO A 212 -15.82 -4.50 20.30
N ARG A 213 -14.68 -4.84 19.70
CA ARG A 213 -14.31 -4.39 18.34
C ARG A 213 -15.41 -4.65 17.32
N LEU A 214 -16.02 -5.83 17.35
CA LEU A 214 -17.05 -6.23 16.38
C LEU A 214 -18.33 -5.40 16.54
N GLU A 215 -18.74 -5.14 17.77
CA GLU A 215 -19.87 -4.25 18.05
C GLU A 215 -19.59 -2.83 17.56
N MET A 216 -18.37 -2.32 17.76
CA MET A 216 -17.98 -1.02 17.23
C MET A 216 -17.95 -1.01 15.69
N ALA A 217 -17.46 -2.09 15.06
CA ALA A 217 -17.45 -2.25 13.61
C ALA A 217 -18.86 -2.22 13.02
N GLU A 218 -19.81 -2.88 13.68
CA GLU A 218 -21.23 -2.89 13.30
C GLU A 218 -21.83 -1.49 13.39
N ARG A 219 -21.62 -0.76 14.50
CA ARG A 219 -22.13 0.62 14.65
C ARG A 219 -21.63 1.56 13.55
N PHE A 220 -20.35 1.49 13.19
CA PHE A 220 -19.81 2.28 12.08
C PHE A 220 -20.39 1.86 10.73
N LEU A 221 -20.57 0.56 10.50
CA LEU A 221 -21.14 0.04 9.27
C LEU A 221 -22.61 0.42 9.12
N GLU A 222 -23.39 0.39 10.19
CA GLU A 222 -24.78 0.84 10.24
C GLU A 222 -24.89 2.33 9.91
N GLU A 223 -24.04 3.17 10.51
CA GLU A 223 -24.03 4.60 10.23
C GLU A 223 -23.65 4.89 8.77
N ALA A 224 -22.65 4.20 8.22
CA ALA A 224 -22.30 4.32 6.80
C ALA A 224 -23.48 3.91 5.89
N ASN A 225 -24.16 2.81 6.19
CA ASN A 225 -25.34 2.38 5.42
C ASN A 225 -26.53 3.34 5.56
N ARG A 226 -26.68 4.01 6.71
CA ARG A 226 -27.70 5.05 6.92
C ARG A 226 -27.45 6.30 6.07
N LEU A 227 -26.19 6.68 5.90
CA LEU A 227 -25.77 7.85 5.12
C LEU A 227 -25.82 7.59 3.60
N LEU A 228 -25.53 6.37 3.15
CA LEU A 228 -25.37 6.03 1.73
C LEU A 228 -26.56 6.45 0.83
N PRO A 229 -27.83 6.18 1.17
CA PRO A 229 -28.97 6.58 0.32
C PRO A 229 -29.05 8.09 0.08
N HIS A 230 -28.64 8.89 1.05
CA HIS A 230 -28.70 10.36 0.97
C HIS A 230 -27.64 10.91 0.00
N GLU A 231 -26.47 10.26 -0.09
CA GLU A 231 -25.40 10.67 -1.00
C GLU A 231 -25.57 10.12 -2.43
N LEU A 232 -26.36 9.06 -2.64
CA LEU A 232 -26.64 8.53 -3.98
C LEU A 232 -27.34 9.53 -4.91
N HIS A 233 -28.03 10.54 -4.35
CA HIS A 233 -28.64 11.61 -5.14
C HIS A 233 -27.62 12.60 -5.71
N ASN A 234 -26.45 12.74 -5.08
CA ASN A 234 -25.36 13.63 -5.49
C ASN A 234 -24.03 12.87 -5.45
N LEU A 235 -23.85 11.94 -6.40
CA LEU A 235 -22.68 11.09 -6.47
C LEU A 235 -21.38 11.90 -6.50
N SER A 236 -20.47 11.57 -5.59
CA SER A 236 -19.15 12.17 -5.46
C SER A 236 -18.07 11.08 -5.42
N LEU A 237 -16.80 11.49 -5.56
CA LEU A 237 -15.67 10.57 -5.38
C LEU A 237 -15.68 9.87 -4.00
N PRO A 238 -15.89 10.58 -2.87
CA PRO A 238 -16.10 9.95 -1.55
C PRO A 238 -17.20 8.91 -1.53
N THR A 239 -18.32 9.15 -2.22
CA THR A 239 -19.43 8.19 -2.26
C THR A 239 -19.01 6.87 -2.91
N CYS A 240 -18.26 6.93 -4.02
CA CYS A 240 -17.71 5.75 -4.68
C CYS A 240 -16.66 5.03 -3.83
N GLN A 241 -15.75 5.79 -3.20
CA GLN A 241 -14.74 5.24 -2.29
C GLN A 241 -15.40 4.53 -1.10
N ALA A 242 -16.38 5.17 -0.49
CA ALA A 242 -17.11 4.62 0.65
C ALA A 242 -17.89 3.37 0.29
N ALA A 243 -18.55 3.31 -0.86
CA ALA A 243 -19.26 2.11 -1.31
C ALA A 243 -18.33 0.88 -1.42
N CYS A 244 -17.09 1.08 -1.91
CA CYS A 244 -16.08 0.02 -1.94
C CYS A 244 -15.67 -0.44 -0.54
N LEU A 245 -15.49 0.49 0.40
CA LEU A 245 -15.10 0.19 1.78
C LEU A 245 -16.24 -0.48 2.57
N ILE A 246 -17.50 -0.06 2.34
CA ILE A 246 -18.70 -0.71 2.91
C ILE A 246 -18.78 -2.17 2.44
N PHE A 247 -18.57 -2.41 1.14
CA PHE A 247 -18.52 -3.78 0.62
C PHE A 247 -17.39 -4.59 1.29
N ALA A 248 -16.20 -4.02 1.41
CA ALA A 248 -15.06 -4.68 2.05
C ALA A 248 -15.34 -4.99 3.54
N ALA A 249 -15.97 -4.07 4.27
CA ALA A 249 -16.38 -4.26 5.66
C ALA A 249 -17.42 -5.38 5.80
N ALA A 250 -18.45 -5.39 4.94
CA ALA A 250 -19.45 -6.44 4.93
C ALA A 250 -18.84 -7.83 4.62
N ALA A 251 -17.93 -7.90 3.64
CA ALA A 251 -17.23 -9.14 3.32
C ALA A 251 -16.34 -9.64 4.47
N ALA A 252 -15.68 -8.72 5.20
CA ALA A 252 -14.89 -9.08 6.38
C ALA A 252 -15.76 -9.58 7.53
N ARG A 253 -16.92 -8.94 7.76
CA ARG A 253 -17.91 -9.41 8.74
C ARG A 253 -18.39 -10.83 8.41
N ASP A 254 -18.76 -11.07 7.15
CA ASP A 254 -19.30 -12.37 6.73
C ASP A 254 -18.24 -13.49 6.88
N GLN A 255 -16.96 -13.21 6.60
CA GLN A 255 -15.86 -14.16 6.83
C GLN A 255 -15.65 -14.52 8.30
N LEU A 256 -15.89 -13.57 9.22
CA LEU A 256 -15.79 -13.82 10.65
C LEU A 256 -16.94 -14.69 11.14
N ASN A 257 -18.14 -14.49 10.59
CA ASN A 257 -19.31 -15.30 10.92
C ASN A 257 -19.22 -16.74 10.38
N ASP A 258 -18.59 -16.94 9.21
CA ASP A 258 -18.38 -18.27 8.62
C ASP A 258 -17.30 -19.10 9.37
N GLY A 259 -16.46 -18.46 10.19
CA GLY A 259 -15.38 -19.11 10.94
C GLY A 259 -15.79 -19.78 12.25
N ASP A 260 -17.01 -19.51 12.74
CA ASP A 260 -17.58 -20.05 13.99
C ASP A 260 -18.52 -21.25 13.76
N GLY A 261 -18.56 -21.80 12.53
CA GLY A 261 -19.42 -22.93 12.12
C GLY A 261 -18.72 -24.28 12.02
#